data_AF-A0A848VZA5-F1
#
_entry.id   AF-A0A848VZA5-F1
#
_cell.length_a   1.000
_cell.length_b   1.000
_cell.length_c   1.000
_cell.angle_alpha   90.00
_cell.angle_beta   90.00
_cell.angle_gamma   90.00
#
_symmetry.space_group_name_H-M   'P 1'
#
loop_
_entity.id
_entity.type
_entity.pdbx_description
1 polymer ?
#
loop_
_entity_poly.entity_id
_entity_poly.type
_entity_poly.pdbx_seq_one_letter_code
_entity_poly.pdbx_strand_id
1 'polypeptide(L)'
;MSMAQGQRSGFEDRLSRIRKGGDNTMGEVHIGPRDEVRAGEGKAGNTVRLKQKKKKVDIGQGSGSSLLILAFIFGALSMFVGQVATFHFFQDGGLVPLDLGESAIGPYLPYAHIIIGGVLALLFCWTFRLTTLVRMVAMVIGLFVMVQYHTQMVQSVPGVYVKFFSKAYVKEVRAKA
;
A
#
# COMPACT_ATOMS: atom_id res chain seq x y z
N MET A 1 11.37 -12.01 45.91
CA MET A 1 11.66 -10.59 45.65
C MET A 1 11.74 -9.87 46.97
N SER A 2 12.82 -9.13 47.24
CA SER A 2 13.05 -8.55 48.57
C SER A 2 12.04 -7.42 48.86
N MET A 3 11.64 -7.28 50.12
CA MET A 3 10.73 -6.23 50.61
C MET A 3 11.13 -4.83 50.12
N ALA A 4 12.43 -4.58 49.93
CA ALA A 4 12.98 -3.32 49.44
C ALA A 4 12.59 -3.02 47.97
N GLN A 5 12.48 -4.03 47.11
CA GLN A 5 12.04 -3.84 45.71
C GLN A 5 10.54 -3.49 45.63
N GLY A 6 9.71 -4.08 46.48
CA GLY A 6 8.28 -3.77 46.56
C GLY A 6 8.00 -2.36 47.11
N GLN A 7 8.81 -1.91 48.07
CA GLN A 7 8.70 -0.55 48.60
C GLN A 7 9.15 0.52 47.58
N ARG A 8 10.20 0.25 46.80
CA ARG A 8 10.66 1.15 45.73
C ARG A 8 9.64 1.29 44.60
N SER A 9 9.07 0.19 44.12
CA SER A 9 8.05 0.24 43.05
C SER A 9 6.78 0.97 43.50
N GLY A 10 6.37 0.80 44.77
CA GLY A 10 5.25 1.54 45.35
C GLY A 10 5.50 3.04 45.49
N PHE A 11 6.74 3.45 45.77
CA PHE A 11 7.12 4.86 45.82
C PHE A 11 7.18 5.51 44.44
N GLU A 12 7.77 4.82 43.46
CA GLU A 12 7.85 5.29 42.08
C GLU A 12 6.46 5.41 41.44
N ASP A 13 5.55 4.48 41.73
CA ASP A 13 4.17 4.55 41.23
C ASP A 13 3.42 5.76 41.83
N ARG A 14 3.58 6.03 43.13
CA ARG A 14 3.03 7.21 43.80
C ARG A 14 3.59 8.52 43.23
N LEU A 15 4.90 8.60 42.99
CA LEU A 15 5.54 9.77 42.37
C LEU A 15 5.08 9.98 40.92
N SER A 16 4.89 8.89 40.16
CA SER A 16 4.38 8.96 38.79
C SER A 16 2.93 9.45 38.73
N ARG A 17 2.14 9.13 39.76
CA ARG A 17 0.73 9.55 39.91
C ARG A 17 0.63 11.04 40.29
N ILE A 18 1.51 11.51 41.17
CA ILE A 18 1.61 12.94 41.53
C ILE A 18 2.14 13.77 40.36
N ARG A 19 3.19 13.32 39.66
CA ARG A 19 3.73 14.00 38.47
C ARG A 19 2.75 14.08 37.31
N LYS A 20 1.79 13.17 37.24
CA LYS A 20 0.73 13.16 36.21
C LYS A 20 -0.39 14.17 36.46
N GLY A 21 -0.41 14.88 37.60
CA GLY A 21 -1.30 16.04 37.82
C GLY A 21 -2.74 15.79 37.40
N GLY A 22 -3.37 14.75 37.95
CA GLY A 22 -4.72 14.36 37.57
C GLY A 22 -5.77 14.96 38.49
N ASP A 23 -6.64 15.82 37.93
CA ASP A 23 -7.99 16.04 38.43
C ASP A 23 -8.63 14.68 38.80
N ASN A 24 -9.25 14.61 39.98
CA ASN A 24 -9.93 13.45 40.61
C ASN A 24 -9.15 12.65 41.65
N THR A 25 -8.57 13.31 42.65
CA THR A 25 -8.32 12.71 43.99
C THR A 25 -9.48 12.96 44.96
N MET A 26 -10.73 12.79 44.51
CA MET A 26 -11.83 12.50 45.43
C MET A 26 -12.15 11.02 45.31
N GLY A 27 -11.35 10.20 46.00
CA GLY A 27 -11.85 8.89 46.41
C GLY A 27 -12.94 9.13 47.44
N GLU A 28 -14.15 8.63 47.20
CA GLU A 28 -15.21 8.59 48.21
C GLU A 28 -14.66 7.94 49.48
N VAL A 29 -14.50 8.76 50.52
CA VAL A 29 -14.20 8.28 51.86
C VAL A 29 -15.49 7.67 52.39
N HIS A 30 -15.60 6.35 52.32
CA HIS A 30 -16.64 5.63 53.04
C HIS A 30 -16.34 5.75 54.55
N ILE A 31 -17.07 6.63 55.23
CA ILE A 31 -17.14 6.68 56.69
C ILE A 31 -18.26 5.73 57.12
N GLY A 32 -17.88 4.55 57.58
CA GLY A 32 -18.77 3.53 58.14
C GLY A 32 -17.98 2.32 58.61
N PRO A 33 -18.45 1.56 59.62
CA PRO A 33 -17.74 0.38 60.12
C PRO A 33 -17.53 -0.62 58.99
N ARG A 34 -16.32 -1.20 58.95
CA ARG A 34 -15.86 -2.09 57.89
C ARG A 34 -16.56 -3.43 58.06
N ASP A 35 -17.63 -3.69 57.30
CA ASP A 35 -18.23 -5.01 57.24
C ASP A 35 -17.20 -6.03 56.77
N GLU A 36 -17.04 -7.09 57.55
CA GLU A 36 -16.04 -8.13 57.36
C GLU A 36 -16.32 -8.90 56.06
N VAL A 37 -15.55 -8.61 55.03
CA VAL A 37 -15.65 -9.30 53.73
C VAL A 37 -15.11 -10.71 53.87
N ARG A 38 -16.02 -11.68 53.75
CA ARG A 38 -15.79 -13.13 53.66
C ARG A 38 -14.56 -13.46 52.80
N ALA A 39 -13.66 -14.26 53.36
CA ALA A 39 -12.54 -14.88 52.66
C ALA A 39 -13.06 -15.89 51.63
N GLY A 40 -13.42 -15.43 50.43
CA GLY A 40 -13.95 -16.29 49.38
C GLY A 40 -14.24 -15.63 48.03
N GLU A 41 -14.19 -14.31 47.92
CA GLU A 41 -14.41 -13.63 46.64
C GLU A 41 -13.09 -13.48 45.88
N GLY A 42 -13.01 -14.17 44.75
CA GLY A 42 -11.84 -14.29 43.91
C GLY A 42 -11.23 -12.92 43.58
N LYS A 43 -9.90 -12.91 43.49
CA LYS A 43 -9.09 -11.75 43.07
C LYS A 43 -9.81 -11.02 41.95
N ALA A 44 -10.32 -9.82 42.23
CA ALA A 44 -10.79 -8.91 41.21
C ALA A 44 -9.62 -8.66 40.26
N GLY A 45 -9.61 -9.38 39.14
CA GLY A 45 -8.62 -9.23 38.10
C GLY A 45 -8.78 -7.82 37.57
N ASN A 46 -7.98 -6.90 38.09
CA ASN A 46 -7.90 -5.53 37.61
C ASN A 46 -7.17 -5.55 36.25
N THR A 47 -7.81 -6.17 35.27
CA THR A 47 -7.51 -5.95 33.87
C THR A 47 -8.10 -4.59 33.56
N VAL A 48 -7.34 -3.54 33.89
CA VAL A 48 -7.55 -2.23 33.32
C VAL A 48 -7.53 -2.47 31.82
N ARG A 49 -8.72 -2.47 31.20
CA ARG A 49 -8.91 -2.53 29.76
C ARG A 49 -8.16 -1.30 29.25
N LEU A 50 -6.88 -1.46 28.92
CA LEU A 50 -6.10 -0.46 28.23
C LEU A 50 -6.91 -0.22 26.96
N LYS A 51 -7.69 0.88 26.94
CA LYS A 51 -8.41 1.31 25.76
C LYS A 51 -7.37 1.28 24.66
N GLN A 52 -7.50 0.34 23.71
CA GLN A 52 -6.63 0.28 22.55
C GLN A 52 -6.56 1.72 22.04
N LYS A 53 -5.35 2.28 21.98
CA LYS A 53 -5.13 3.62 21.44
C LYS A 53 -5.90 3.65 20.13
N LYS A 54 -6.96 4.47 20.04
CA LYS A 54 -7.73 4.64 18.81
C LYS A 54 -6.68 4.88 17.73
N LYS A 55 -6.59 3.94 16.78
CA LYS A 55 -5.65 4.03 15.67
C LYS A 55 -5.90 5.41 15.07
N LYS A 56 -4.91 6.32 15.15
CA LYS A 56 -5.03 7.63 14.52
C LYS A 56 -5.24 7.33 13.05
N VAL A 57 -6.47 7.51 12.59
CA VAL A 57 -6.78 7.43 11.17
C VAL A 57 -6.24 8.74 10.63
N ASP A 58 -5.08 8.68 9.98
CA ASP A 58 -4.54 9.84 9.29
C ASP A 58 -5.58 10.28 8.26
N ILE A 59 -6.14 11.47 8.47
CA ILE A 59 -7.08 12.12 7.57
C ILE A 59 -6.32 12.31 6.25
N GLY A 60 -6.68 11.53 5.22
CA GLY A 60 -5.95 11.43 3.96
C GLY A 60 -5.61 10.00 3.52
N GLN A 61 -5.69 9.01 4.42
CA GLN A 61 -5.76 7.61 4.00
C GLN A 61 -7.15 7.36 3.41
N GLY A 62 -7.26 7.42 2.07
CA GLY A 62 -8.40 6.85 1.35
C GLY A 62 -8.70 5.44 1.86
N SER A 63 -9.96 5.00 1.74
CA SER A 63 -10.36 3.67 2.22
C SER A 63 -9.36 2.62 1.69
N GLY A 64 -8.95 1.67 2.53
CA GLY A 64 -7.93 0.69 2.16
C GLY A 64 -8.24 0.01 0.81
N SER A 65 -9.52 -0.18 0.52
CA SER A 65 -10.05 -0.73 -0.73
C SER A 65 -9.94 0.21 -1.93
N SER A 66 -10.24 1.51 -1.79
CA SER A 66 -10.16 2.44 -2.93
C SER A 66 -8.72 2.65 -3.40
N LEU A 67 -7.77 2.73 -2.46
CA LEU A 67 -6.34 2.83 -2.77
C LEU A 67 -5.79 1.54 -3.41
N LEU A 68 -6.40 0.38 -3.13
CA LEU A 68 -6.04 -0.88 -3.78
C LEU A 68 -6.48 -0.88 -5.25
N ILE A 69 -7.71 -0.46 -5.53
CA ILE A 69 -8.23 -0.32 -6.89
C ILE A 69 -7.39 0.69 -7.68
N LEU A 70 -7.08 1.84 -7.08
CA LEU A 70 -6.19 2.84 -7.67
C LEU A 70 -4.80 2.27 -7.98
N ALA A 71 -4.21 1.49 -7.06
CA ALA A 71 -2.91 0.87 -7.29
C ALA A 71 -2.92 -0.09 -8.48
N PHE A 72 -3.97 -0.90 -8.62
CA PHE A 72 -4.17 -1.78 -9.78
C PHE A 72 -4.27 -0.97 -11.08
N ILE A 73 -5.09 0.08 -11.11
CA ILE A 73 -5.29 0.93 -12.29
C ILE A 73 -3.99 1.63 -12.67
N PHE A 74 -3.24 2.17 -11.71
CA PHE A 74 -1.94 2.80 -12.01
C PHE A 74 -0.93 1.79 -12.54
N GLY A 75 -0.94 0.55 -12.04
CA GLY A 75 -0.16 -0.54 -12.61
C GLY A 75 -0.50 -0.76 -14.08
N ALA A 76 -1.78 -1.00 -14.40
CA ALA A 76 -2.22 -1.23 -15.77
C ALA A 76 -1.90 -0.04 -16.70
N LEU A 77 -2.18 1.19 -16.25
CA LEU A 77 -1.91 2.41 -17.00
C LEU A 77 -0.42 2.57 -17.28
N SER A 78 0.44 2.31 -16.29
CA SER A 78 1.88 2.44 -16.45
C SER A 78 2.43 1.48 -17.50
N MET A 79 1.92 0.25 -17.54
CA MET A 79 2.28 -0.72 -18.57
C MET A 79 1.81 -0.28 -19.95
N PHE A 80 0.57 0.23 -20.05
CA PHE A 80 0.03 0.75 -21.30
C PHE A 80 0.88 1.90 -21.85
N VAL A 81 1.25 2.84 -20.99
CA VAL A 81 2.16 3.94 -21.36
C VAL A 81 3.52 3.39 -21.79
N GLY A 82 4.04 2.37 -21.10
CA GLY A 82 5.28 1.69 -21.50
C GLY A 82 5.20 1.06 -22.90
N GLN A 83 4.08 0.42 -23.24
CA GLN A 83 3.83 -0.15 -24.58
C GLN A 83 3.75 0.94 -25.65
N VAL A 84 3.01 2.01 -25.39
CA VAL A 84 2.87 3.16 -26.30
C VAL A 84 4.22 3.84 -26.50
N ALA A 85 4.97 4.09 -25.43
CA ALA A 85 6.30 4.69 -25.51
C ALA A 85 7.25 3.79 -26.34
N THR A 86 7.27 2.49 -26.06
CA THR A 86 8.12 1.54 -26.80
C THR A 86 7.77 1.53 -28.29
N PHE A 87 6.48 1.58 -28.62
CA PHE A 87 6.01 1.70 -30.00
C PHE A 87 6.53 2.98 -30.67
N HIS A 88 6.40 4.15 -30.03
CA HIS A 88 6.83 5.43 -30.62
C HIS A 88 8.35 5.62 -30.62
N PHE A 89 9.09 4.97 -29.73
CA PHE A 89 10.54 5.08 -29.69
C PHE A 89 11.23 4.10 -30.66
N PHE A 90 10.77 2.85 -30.73
CA PHE A 90 11.59 1.77 -31.27
C PHE A 90 10.99 0.98 -32.45
N GLN A 91 9.69 1.12 -32.77
CA GLN A 91 9.16 0.49 -34.00
C GLN A 91 9.48 1.33 -35.23
N ASP A 92 9.40 0.70 -36.41
CA ASP A 92 9.70 1.31 -37.71
C ASP A 92 9.03 2.69 -37.87
N GLY A 93 9.87 3.74 -37.98
CA GLY A 93 9.44 5.15 -38.03
C GLY A 93 9.40 5.88 -36.68
N GLY A 94 9.82 5.24 -35.59
CA GLY A 94 9.99 5.82 -34.26
C GLY A 94 11.21 6.74 -34.13
N LEU A 95 11.34 7.44 -33.00
CA LEU A 95 12.40 8.43 -32.77
C LEU A 95 13.82 7.83 -32.79
N VAL A 96 13.96 6.55 -32.41
CA VAL A 96 15.23 5.82 -32.41
C VAL A 96 14.98 4.43 -32.99
N PRO A 97 14.88 4.31 -34.33
CA PRO A 97 14.72 3.01 -34.96
C PRO A 97 16.01 2.23 -34.74
N LEU A 98 15.96 1.24 -33.86
CA LEU A 98 17.09 0.36 -33.57
C LEU A 98 16.95 -0.88 -34.46
N ASP A 99 17.84 -1.01 -35.43
CA ASP A 99 17.94 -2.26 -36.18
C ASP A 99 18.32 -3.39 -35.21
N LEU A 100 17.45 -4.40 -35.14
CA LEU A 100 17.54 -5.57 -34.27
C LEU A 100 18.80 -6.43 -34.55
N GLY A 101 19.53 -6.16 -35.63
CA GLY A 101 20.68 -6.94 -36.09
C GLY A 101 22.07 -6.46 -35.67
N GLU A 102 22.28 -5.16 -35.41
CA GLU A 102 23.64 -4.61 -35.16
C GLU A 102 23.83 -3.93 -33.80
N SER A 103 22.75 -3.70 -33.06
CA SER A 103 22.82 -3.03 -31.76
C SER A 103 22.89 -4.04 -30.60
N ALA A 104 23.82 -3.83 -29.65
CA ALA A 104 23.94 -4.63 -28.43
C ALA A 104 22.66 -4.66 -27.56
N ILE A 105 21.68 -3.81 -27.89
CA ILE A 105 20.39 -3.64 -27.21
C ILE A 105 19.29 -4.52 -27.84
N GLY A 106 19.52 -5.10 -29.02
CA GLY A 106 18.58 -5.95 -29.77
C GLY A 106 17.87 -7.03 -28.92
N PRO A 107 18.59 -7.80 -28.09
CA PRO A 107 17.96 -8.81 -27.21
C PRO A 107 17.07 -8.24 -26.11
N TYR A 108 17.26 -6.96 -25.73
CA TYR A 108 16.56 -6.31 -24.62
C TYR A 108 15.38 -5.44 -25.06
N LEU A 109 15.34 -5.06 -26.34
CA LEU A 109 14.25 -4.31 -26.96
C LEU A 109 12.85 -4.87 -26.68
N PRO A 110 12.62 -6.20 -26.74
CA PRO A 110 11.34 -6.78 -26.39
C PRO A 110 10.90 -6.47 -24.96
N TYR A 111 11.82 -6.21 -24.03
CA TYR A 111 11.54 -5.92 -22.62
C TYR A 111 11.47 -4.42 -22.30
N ALA A 112 11.73 -3.53 -23.27
CA ALA A 112 11.75 -2.08 -23.06
C ALA A 112 10.44 -1.55 -22.46
N HIS A 113 9.30 -2.07 -22.91
CA HIS A 113 7.99 -1.71 -22.39
C HIS A 113 7.81 -2.03 -20.90
N ILE A 114 8.44 -3.10 -20.40
CA ILE A 114 8.43 -3.47 -18.98
C ILE A 114 9.30 -2.52 -18.16
N ILE A 115 10.45 -2.11 -18.70
CA ILE A 115 11.35 -1.17 -18.03
C ILE A 115 10.66 0.20 -17.91
N ILE A 116 10.14 0.74 -19.02
CA ILE A 116 9.46 2.04 -19.03
C ILE A 116 8.23 2.01 -18.13
N GLY A 117 7.37 0.99 -18.28
CA GLY A 117 6.19 0.83 -17.45
C GLY A 117 6.51 0.62 -15.97
N GLY A 118 7.54 -0.17 -15.67
CA GLY A 118 8.00 -0.44 -14.31
C GLY A 118 8.56 0.79 -13.60
N VAL A 119 9.37 1.61 -14.28
CA VAL A 119 9.84 2.89 -13.72
C VAL A 119 8.67 3.82 -13.42
N LEU A 120 7.68 3.91 -14.33
CA LEU A 120 6.50 4.74 -14.10
C LEU A 120 5.64 4.21 -12.93
N ALA A 121 5.51 2.89 -12.81
CA ALA A 121 4.83 2.25 -11.67
C ALA A 121 5.52 2.58 -10.34
N LEU A 122 6.86 2.54 -10.30
CA LEU A 122 7.64 2.93 -9.12
C LEU A 122 7.42 4.40 -8.76
N LEU A 123 7.38 5.29 -9.76
CA LEU A 123 7.08 6.71 -9.53
C LEU A 123 5.68 6.88 -8.94
N PHE A 124 4.66 6.18 -9.44
CA PHE A 124 3.32 6.22 -8.85
C PHE A 124 3.27 5.63 -7.45
N CYS A 125 4.02 4.56 -7.18
CA CYS A 125 4.11 3.97 -5.85
C CYS A 125 4.68 4.98 -4.85
N TRP A 126 5.72 5.72 -5.25
CA TRP A 126 6.35 6.75 -4.44
C TRP A 126 5.45 7.98 -4.23
N THR A 127 4.87 8.54 -5.31
CA THR A 127 4.07 9.76 -5.24
C THR A 127 2.77 9.58 -4.45
N PHE A 128 2.07 8.46 -4.65
CA PHE A 128 0.80 8.17 -3.97
C PHE A 128 0.97 7.38 -2.67
N ARG A 129 2.22 7.14 -2.23
CA ARG A 129 2.55 6.36 -1.03
C ARG A 129 1.85 5.00 -1.00
N LEU A 130 1.86 4.29 -2.13
CA LEU A 130 1.24 2.96 -2.29
C LEU A 130 2.18 1.83 -1.81
N THR A 131 3.01 2.11 -0.80
CA THR A 131 4.15 1.28 -0.39
C THR A 131 3.77 0.05 0.44
N THR A 132 2.49 -0.14 0.77
CA THR A 132 2.04 -1.35 1.48
C THR A 132 2.14 -2.56 0.56
N LEU A 133 2.62 -3.70 1.07
CA LEU A 133 2.79 -4.94 0.31
C LEU A 133 1.55 -5.31 -0.52
N VAL A 134 0.36 -5.24 0.07
CA VAL A 134 -0.91 -5.53 -0.64
C VAL A 134 -1.14 -4.60 -1.84
N ARG A 135 -0.80 -3.32 -1.72
CA ARG A 135 -0.96 -2.32 -2.79
C ARG A 135 0.10 -2.49 -3.88
N MET A 136 1.33 -2.80 -3.49
CA MET A 136 2.39 -3.16 -4.44
C MET A 136 2.01 -4.40 -5.25
N VAL A 137 1.48 -5.43 -4.59
CA VAL A 137 0.99 -6.65 -5.28
C VAL A 137 -0.15 -6.29 -6.25
N ALA A 138 -1.12 -5.48 -5.83
CA ALA A 138 -2.21 -5.04 -6.73
C ALA A 138 -1.67 -4.29 -7.97
N MET A 139 -0.66 -3.45 -7.79
CA MET A 139 0.01 -2.73 -8.88
C MET A 139 0.74 -3.68 -9.84
N VAL A 140 1.48 -4.67 -9.31
CA VAL A 140 2.16 -5.70 -10.12
C VAL A 140 1.14 -6.55 -10.89
N ILE A 141 0.01 -6.90 -10.27
CA ILE A 141 -1.08 -7.58 -10.97
C ILE A 141 -1.62 -6.70 -12.09
N GLY A 142 -1.80 -5.40 -11.86
CA GLY A 142 -2.22 -4.45 -12.89
C GLY A 142 -1.25 -4.38 -14.08
N LEU A 143 0.05 -4.31 -13.81
CA LEU A 143 1.10 -4.39 -14.84
C LEU A 143 0.95 -5.68 -15.66
N PHE A 144 0.89 -6.83 -14.99
CA PHE A 144 0.82 -8.15 -15.63
C PHE A 144 -0.44 -8.33 -16.48
N VAL A 145 -1.60 -7.92 -15.96
CA VAL A 145 -2.87 -7.97 -16.70
C VAL A 145 -2.76 -7.17 -17.99
N MET A 146 -2.16 -5.98 -17.95
CA MET A 146 -2.02 -5.18 -19.16
C MET A 146 -1.05 -5.81 -20.19
N VAL A 147 -0.02 -6.55 -19.75
CA VAL A 147 0.85 -7.30 -20.68
C VAL A 147 0.08 -8.43 -21.36
N GLN A 148 -0.60 -9.27 -20.57
CA GLN A 148 -1.23 -10.48 -21.09
C GLN A 148 -2.50 -10.20 -21.89
N TYR A 149 -3.28 -9.20 -21.47
CA TYR A 149 -4.58 -8.89 -22.08
C TYR A 149 -4.51 -7.76 -23.11
N HIS A 150 -3.32 -7.23 -23.43
CA HIS A 150 -3.15 -6.16 -24.41
C HIS A 150 -3.81 -6.53 -25.76
N THR A 151 -3.51 -7.71 -26.28
CA THR A 151 -4.01 -8.19 -27.58
C THR A 151 -5.54 -8.26 -27.59
N GLN A 152 -6.16 -8.77 -26.52
CA GLN A 152 -7.61 -8.85 -26.37
C GLN A 152 -8.25 -7.46 -26.24
N MET A 153 -7.58 -6.51 -25.58
CA MET A 153 -8.07 -5.12 -25.50
C MET A 153 -8.01 -4.40 -26.84
N VAL A 154 -6.96 -4.63 -27.65
CA VAL A 154 -6.85 -4.10 -29.01
C VAL A 154 -7.96 -4.64 -29.92
N GLN A 155 -8.36 -5.91 -29.74
CA GLN A 155 -9.45 -6.52 -30.50
C GLN A 155 -10.83 -5.97 -30.11
N SER A 156 -11.09 -5.80 -28.80
CA SER A 156 -12.39 -5.38 -28.28
C SER A 156 -12.66 -3.88 -28.49
N VAL A 157 -11.63 -3.03 -28.38
CA VAL A 157 -11.79 -1.56 -28.50
C VAL A 157 -10.77 -0.94 -29.46
N PRO A 158 -10.74 -1.35 -30.75
CA PRO A 158 -9.70 -0.92 -31.69
C PRO A 158 -9.69 0.60 -31.92
N GLY A 159 -10.85 1.26 -31.85
CA GLY A 159 -10.97 2.70 -32.08
C GLY A 159 -10.19 3.55 -31.07
N VAL A 160 -10.03 3.07 -29.82
CA VAL A 160 -9.22 3.75 -28.81
C VAL A 160 -7.73 3.55 -29.11
N TYR A 161 -7.34 2.32 -29.44
CA TYR A 161 -5.95 1.96 -29.70
C TYR A 161 -5.38 2.61 -30.96
N VAL A 162 -6.18 2.86 -32.00
CA VAL A 162 -5.75 3.59 -33.21
C VAL A 162 -5.34 5.05 -32.92
N LYS A 163 -5.75 5.62 -31.77
CA LYS A 163 -5.29 6.97 -31.37
C LYS A 163 -3.89 6.96 -30.77
N PHE A 164 -3.45 5.84 -30.22
CA PHE A 164 -2.17 5.69 -29.54
C PHE A 164 -1.14 4.94 -30.39
N PHE A 165 -1.61 4.05 -31.26
CA PHE A 165 -0.81 3.20 -32.14
C PHE A 165 -1.18 3.45 -33.61
N SER A 166 -0.28 3.13 -34.54
CA SER A 166 -0.58 3.25 -35.97
C SER A 166 -1.70 2.28 -36.38
N LYS A 167 -2.49 2.66 -37.40
CA LYS A 167 -3.54 1.79 -37.97
C LYS A 167 -2.98 0.46 -38.47
N ALA A 168 -1.76 0.48 -39.01
CA ALA A 168 -1.06 -0.72 -39.49
C ALA A 168 -0.76 -1.68 -38.34
N TYR A 169 -0.21 -1.18 -37.23
CA TYR A 169 0.07 -1.97 -36.04
C TYR A 169 -1.20 -2.59 -35.44
N VAL A 170 -2.27 -1.80 -35.29
CA VAL A 170 -3.54 -2.33 -34.77
C VAL A 170 -4.11 -3.42 -35.69
N LYS A 171 -3.97 -3.29 -37.00
CA LYS A 171 -4.39 -4.32 -37.96
C LYS A 171 -3.54 -5.59 -37.84
N GLU A 172 -2.23 -5.44 -37.66
CA GLU A 172 -1.29 -6.56 -37.50
C GLU A 172 -1.54 -7.33 -36.20
N VAL A 173 -1.68 -6.63 -35.07
CA VAL A 173 -1.97 -7.25 -33.77
C VAL A 173 -3.31 -8.00 -33.80
N ARG A 174 -4.31 -7.44 -34.50
CA ARG A 174 -5.62 -8.11 -34.70
C ARG A 174 -5.55 -9.32 -35.63
N ALA A 175 -4.55 -9.38 -36.51
CA ALA A 175 -4.35 -10.53 -37.40
C ALA A 175 -3.59 -11.69 -36.72
N LYS A 176 -2.83 -11.39 -35.65
CA LYS A 176 -2.00 -12.35 -34.89
C LYS A 176 -2.72 -13.03 -33.72
N ALA A 177 -3.93 -12.59 -33.39
CA ALA A 177 -4.71 -13.06 -32.24
C ALA A 177 -6.01 -13.71 -32.70
#